data_AF-A0A222SLA1-F1
#
_entry.id   AF-A0A222SLA1-F1
#
_cell.length_a   1.000
_cell.length_b   1.000
_cell.length_c   1.000
_cell.angle_alpha   90.00
_cell.angle_beta   90.00
_cell.angle_gamma   90.00
#
_symmetry.space_group_name_H-M   'P 1'
#
loop_
_entity.id
_entity.type
_entity.pdbx_description
1 polymer ?
#
loop_
_entity_poly.entity_id
_entity_poly.type
_entity_poly.pdbx_seq_one_letter_code
_entity_poly.pdbx_strand_id
1 'polypeptide(L)' 'MDVKSFQLNGFQIDIRAEILSSRIMRATVFIYDSRVDNVVLDVHEDELEQTVDRLEQMLREKLEF' A
#
# COMPACT_ATOMS: atom_id res chain seq x y z
N MET A 1 8.77 8.00 -0.22
CA MET A 1 7.74 8.98 0.16
C MET A 1 6.59 8.22 0.79
N ASP A 2 6.05 8.70 1.92
CA ASP A 2 4.78 8.16 2.44
C ASP A 2 3.65 8.66 1.53
N VAL A 3 2.85 7.73 1.01
CA VAL A 3 1.75 8.04 0.09
C VAL A 3 0.43 8.05 0.85
N LYS A 4 0.23 7.08 1.76
CA LYS A 4 -0.99 6.95 2.54
C LYS A 4 -0.73 6.21 3.84
N SER A 5 -1.39 6.62 4.92
CA SER A 5 -1.36 5.91 6.20
C SER A 5 -2.77 5.89 6.80
N PHE A 6 -3.19 4.72 7.30
CA PHE A 6 -4.50 4.55 7.92
C PHE A 6 -4.48 3.40 8.94
N GLN A 7 -5.49 3.40 9.82
CA GLN A 7 -5.72 2.30 10.76
C GLN A 7 -6.89 1.45 10.30
N LEU A 8 -6.75 0.14 10.44
CA LEU A 8 -7.78 -0.83 10.09
C LEU A 8 -7.75 -1.98 11.10
N ASN A 9 -8.83 -2.18 11.85
CA ASN A 9 -8.99 -3.26 12.84
C ASN A 9 -7.84 -3.39 13.85
N GLY A 10 -7.28 -2.24 14.27
CA GLY A 10 -6.17 -2.18 15.23
C GLY A 10 -4.78 -2.31 14.61
N PHE A 11 -4.68 -2.57 13.30
CA PHE A 11 -3.42 -2.54 12.57
C PHE A 11 -3.14 -1.14 12.03
N GLN A 12 -1.89 -0.70 12.17
CA GLN A 12 -1.40 0.45 11.41
C GLN A 12 -0.96 -0.03 10.03
N ILE A 13 -1.44 0.64 8.98
CA ILE A 13 -1.08 0.37 7.59
C ILE A 13 -0.45 1.61 7.00
N ASP A 14 0.77 1.47 6.48
CA ASP A 14 1.46 2.51 5.73
C ASP A 14 1.69 2.03 4.29
N ILE A 15 1.39 2.90 3.32
CA ILE A 15 1.71 2.69 1.91
C ILE A 15 2.76 3.71 1.52
N ARG A 16 3.93 3.20 1.14
CA ARG A 16 5.08 4.00 0.72
C ARG A 16 5.33 3.79 -0.76
N ALA A 17 5.74 4.85 -1.45
CA ALA A 17 6.21 4.73 -2.82
C ALA A 17 7.63 5.26 -2.98
N GLU A 18 8.38 4.58 -3.82
CA GLU A 18 9.73 4.92 -4.24
C GLU A 18 9.79 4.99 -5.76
N ILE A 19 10.46 6.01 -6.32
CA ILE A 19 10.67 6.12 -7.76
C ILE A 19 11.84 5.21 -8.13
N LEU A 20 11.59 4.20 -8.95
CA LEU A 20 12.64 3.33 -9.50
C LEU A 20 13.21 3.91 -10.80
N SER A 21 12.36 4.52 -11.62
CA SER A 21 12.75 5.21 -12.86
C SER A 21 11.71 6.28 -13.22
N SER A 22 11.94 7.04 -14.28
CA SER A 22 11.08 8.17 -14.72
C SER A 22 9.61 7.82 -14.99
N ARG A 23 9.22 6.55 -14.99
CA ARG A 23 7.83 6.10 -15.16
C ARG A 23 7.43 4.97 -14.22
N ILE A 24 8.36 4.42 -13.45
CA ILE A 24 8.12 3.24 -12.62
C ILE A 24 8.32 3.64 -11.17
N MET A 25 7.29 3.39 -10.38
CA MET A 25 7.29 3.54 -8.93
C MET A 25 7.07 2.19 -8.27
N ARG A 26 7.70 1.97 -7.13
CA ARG A 26 7.47 0.82 -6.27
C ARG A 26 6.62 1.25 -5.10
N ALA A 27 5.39 0.75 -5.04
CA ALA A 27 4.53 0.85 -3.86
C ALA A 27 4.83 -0.33 -2.91
N THR A 28 5.08 -0.04 -1.64
CA THR A 28 5.22 -1.03 -0.57
C THR A 28 4.19 -0.75 0.50
N VAL A 29 3.38 -1.76 0.82
CA VAL A 29 2.40 -1.76 1.90
C VAL A 29 3.02 -2.42 3.11
N PHE A 30 3.12 -1.66 4.20
CA PHE A 30 3.53 -2.11 5.51
C PHE A 30 2.29 -2.28 6.38
N ILE A 31 2.12 -3.47 6.97
CA ILE A 31 1.06 -3.75 7.92
C ILE A 31 1.74 -4.05 9.25
N TYR A 32 1.79 -3.06 10.14
CA TYR A 32 2.47 -3.21 11.42
C TYR A 32 1.64 -4.05 12.39
N ASP A 33 2.34 -4.68 13.33
CA ASP A 33 1.78 -5.56 14.35
C ASP A 33 0.95 -6.73 13.79
N SER A 34 1.14 -7.04 12.50
CA SER A 34 0.56 -8.17 11.80
C SER A 34 1.60 -9.26 11.56
N ARG A 35 1.13 -10.50 11.40
CA ARG A 35 1.96 -11.63 10.92
C ARG A 35 2.07 -11.67 9.39
N VAL A 36 1.45 -10.70 8.71
CA VAL A 36 1.41 -10.62 7.25
C VAL A 36 2.68 -9.93 6.76
N ASP A 37 3.34 -10.55 5.78
CA ASP A 37 4.49 -9.95 5.10
C ASP A 37 4.09 -8.67 4.35
N ASN A 38 5.05 -7.76 4.19
CA ASN A 38 4.83 -6.55 3.41
C ASN A 38 4.50 -6.89 1.94
N VAL A 39 3.58 -6.14 1.35
CA VAL A 39 3.21 -6.30 -0.06
C VAL A 39 3.98 -5.28 -0.89
N VAL A 40 4.75 -5.74 -1.87
CA VAL A 40 5.53 -4.88 -2.78
C VAL A 40 4.97 -5.00 -4.19
N LEU A 41 4.71 -3.87 -4.83
CA LEU A 41 4.12 -3.77 -6.16
C LEU A 41 4.86 -2.72 -6.97
N ASP A 42 5.30 -3.09 -8.17
CA ASP A 42 5.86 -2.14 -9.13
C ASP A 42 4.71 -1.64 -10.02
N VAL A 43 4.50 -0.34 -10.04
CA VAL A 43 3.39 0.34 -10.72
C VAL A 43 3.92 1.50 -11.56
N HIS A 44 3.16 1.93 -12.56
CA HIS A 44 3.46 3.17 -13.25
C HIS A 44 3.11 4.37 -12.38
N GLU A 45 3.88 5.45 -12.51
CA GLU A 45 3.66 6.71 -11.77
C GLU A 45 2.21 7.22 -11.96
N ASP A 46 1.72 7.17 -13.19
CA ASP A 46 0.37 7.61 -13.56
C ASP A 46 -0.75 6.74 -12.95
N GLU A 47 -0.42 5.53 -12.49
CA GLU A 47 -1.37 4.54 -11.93
C GLU A 47 -1.19 4.34 -10.42
N LEU A 48 -0.23 5.03 -9.79
CA LEU A 48 0.11 4.82 -8.40
C LEU A 48 -1.10 5.08 -7.49
N GLU A 49 -1.74 6.24 -7.63
CA GLU A 49 -2.86 6.65 -6.78
C GLU A 49 -4.03 5.66 -6.89
N GLN A 50 -4.41 5.29 -8.11
CA GLN A 50 -5.48 4.30 -8.34
C GLN A 50 -5.12 2.93 -7.76
N THR A 51 -3.86 2.51 -7.86
CA THR A 51 -3.41 1.24 -7.29
C THR A 51 -3.44 1.26 -5.76
N VAL A 52 -2.99 2.35 -5.15
CA VAL A 52 -3.01 2.57 -3.70
C VAL A 52 -4.44 2.52 -3.16
N ASP A 53 -5.39 3.17 -3.82
CA ASP A 53 -6.80 3.17 -3.42
C ASP A 53 -7.43 1.77 -3.52
N ARG A 54 -7.13 1.03 -4.60
CA ARG A 54 -7.57 -0.36 -4.74
C ARG A 54 -6.99 -1.26 -3.64
N LEU A 55 -5.71 -1.08 -3.30
CA LEU A 55 -5.07 -1.86 -2.24
C LEU A 55 -5.72 -1.58 -0.88
N GLU A 56 -6.00 -0.33 -0.57
CA GLU A 56 -6.74 0.01 0.64
C GLU A 56 -8.11 -0.67 0.68
N GLN A 57 -8.88 -0.61 -0.41
CA GLN A 57 -10.19 -1.25 -0.47
C GLN A 57 -10.09 -2.76 -0.26
N MET A 58 -9.15 -3.43 -0.93
CA MET A 58 -8.93 -4.87 -0.75
C MET A 58 -8.51 -5.23 0.67
N LEU A 59 -7.68 -4.41 1.32
CA LEU A 59 -7.26 -4.63 2.71
C LEU A 59 -8.44 -4.47 3.66
N ARG A 60 -9.30 -3.45 3.46
CA ARG A 60 -10.55 -3.27 4.20
C ARG A 60 -11.45 -4.50 4.07
N GLU A 61 -11.71 -4.93 2.85
CA GLU A 61 -12.54 -6.11 2.59
C GLU A 61 -11.97 -7.39 3.21
N LYS A 62 -10.65 -7.61 3.15
CA LYS A 62 -10.02 -8.82 3.70
C LYS A 62 -9.91 -8.84 5.22
N LEU A 63 -9.82 -7.68 5.86
CA LEU A 63 -9.67 -7.60 7.32
C LEU A 63 -11.01 -7.46 8.05
N GLU A 64 -12.11 -7.16 7.34
CA GLU A 64 -13.48 -7.11 7.89
C GLU A 64 -14.14 -8.50 8.09
N PHE A 65 -13.47 -9.60 7.72
CA PHE A 65 -13.90 -10.99 7.95
C PHE A 65 -13.01 -11.73 8.95
#